data_AF-A0A1V3TPS7-F1
#
_entry.id   AF-A0A1V3TPS7-F1
#
_cell.length_a   1.000
_cell.length_b   1.000
_cell.length_c   1.000
_cell.angle_alpha   90.00
_cell.angle_beta   90.00
_cell.angle_gamma   90.00
#
_symmetry.space_group_name_H-M   'P 1'
#
loop_
_entity.id
_entity.type
_entity.pdbx_description
1 polymer ?
#
loop_
_entity_poly.entity_id
_entity_poly.type
_entity_poly.pdbx_seq_one_letter_code
_entity_poly.pdbx_strand_id
1 'polypeptide(L)'
;MKNNNFALLAAVVYADLSNKKLDDNTIIDSLTSKNTSKLSETQARDFVNTYTIIKHQSETSSGYSGTIVQNKQTKEYFVLH
;
A
#
# COMPACT_ATOMS: atom_id res chain seq x y z
N MET A 1 3.46 -6.47 21.90
CA MET A 1 3.89 -5.24 21.19
C MET A 1 3.05 -5.15 19.93
N LYS A 2 2.28 -4.07 19.73
CA LYS A 2 1.60 -3.81 18.44
C LYS A 2 2.72 -3.44 17.46
N ASN A 3 3.14 -4.39 16.63
CA ASN A 3 4.14 -4.15 15.59
C ASN A 3 3.51 -3.24 14.53
N ASN A 4 3.65 -1.93 14.70
CA ASN A 4 3.39 -0.98 13.64
C ASN A 4 4.45 -1.23 12.56
N ASN A 5 4.11 -2.10 11.62
CA ASN A 5 5.01 -2.54 10.55
C ASN A 5 5.14 -1.41 9.50
N PHE A 6 5.80 -0.31 9.86
CA PHE A 6 6.10 0.81 8.97
C PHE A 6 6.86 0.34 7.70
N ALA A 7 7.57 -0.78 7.78
CA ALA A 7 8.16 -1.45 6.63
C ALA A 7 7.14 -1.84 5.55
N LEU A 8 5.93 -2.30 5.93
CA LEU A 8 4.86 -2.63 4.98
C LEU A 8 4.29 -1.37 4.31
N LEU A 9 4.20 -0.26 5.06
CA LEU A 9 3.79 1.03 4.49
C LEU A 9 4.81 1.53 3.45
N ALA A 10 6.11 1.40 3.73
CA ALA A 10 7.15 1.79 2.77
C ALA A 10 7.12 0.93 1.49
N ALA A 11 6.82 -0.37 1.61
CA ALA A 11 6.74 -1.27 0.45
C ALA A 11 5.60 -0.89 -0.51
N VAL A 12 4.48 -0.37 0.00
CA VAL A 12 3.31 0.04 -0.80
C VAL A 12 3.62 1.18 -1.77
N VAL A 13 4.59 2.04 -1.47
CA VAL A 13 5.00 3.14 -2.36
C VAL A 13 5.48 2.62 -3.72
N TYR A 14 6.10 1.44 -3.73
CA TYR A 14 6.62 0.80 -4.93
C TYR A 14 5.60 -0.13 -5.61
N ALA A 15 4.42 -0.33 -5.00
CA ALA A 15 3.37 -1.14 -5.60
C ALA A 15 2.76 -0.43 -6.80
N ASP A 16 2.57 -1.17 -7.90
CA ASP A 16 1.85 -0.64 -9.06
C ASP A 16 0.34 -0.67 -8.81
N LEU A 17 -0.18 0.48 -8.37
CA LEU A 17 -1.59 0.74 -8.08
C LEU A 17 -2.26 1.58 -9.17
N SER A 18 -1.55 1.90 -10.26
CA SER A 18 -2.01 2.79 -11.31
C SER A 18 -3.20 2.18 -12.06
N ASN A 19 -4.30 2.93 -12.19
CA ASN A 19 -5.51 2.49 -12.90
C ASN A 19 -6.15 1.20 -12.34
N LYS A 20 -5.84 0.80 -11.11
CA LYS A 20 -6.38 -0.39 -10.46
C LYS A 20 -7.52 -0.05 -9.51
N LYS A 21 -8.43 -1.01 -9.32
CA LYS A 21 -9.38 -0.96 -8.21
C LYS A 21 -8.60 -1.14 -6.91
N LEU A 22 -8.93 -0.34 -5.90
CA LEU A 22 -8.32 -0.39 -4.57
C LEU A 22 -9.06 -1.38 -3.67
N ASP A 23 -9.23 -2.62 -4.15
CA ASP A 23 -9.74 -3.74 -3.37
C ASP A 23 -8.61 -4.66 -2.89
N ASP A 24 -8.86 -5.39 -1.81
CA ASP A 24 -7.83 -6.14 -1.09
C ASP A 24 -7.10 -7.17 -1.99
N ASN A 25 -7.79 -7.85 -2.91
CA ASN A 25 -7.16 -8.83 -3.80
C ASN A 25 -6.25 -8.14 -4.81
N THR A 26 -6.72 -7.09 -5.46
CA THR A 26 -5.93 -6.30 -6.42
C THR A 26 -4.69 -5.68 -5.75
N ILE A 27 -4.82 -5.26 -4.49
CA ILE A 27 -3.70 -4.73 -3.69
C ILE A 27 -2.70 -5.84 -3.37
N ILE A 28 -3.15 -7.02 -2.94
CA ILE A 28 -2.28 -8.17 -2.67
C ILE A 28 -1.50 -8.56 -3.93
N ASP A 29 -2.17 -8.65 -5.08
CA ASP A 29 -1.52 -8.98 -6.36
C ASP A 29 -0.46 -7.94 -6.73
N SER A 30 -0.76 -6.66 -6.51
CA SER A 30 0.17 -5.56 -6.78
C SER A 30 1.37 -5.57 -5.83
N LEU A 31 1.17 -5.99 -4.58
CA LEU A 31 2.19 -6.05 -3.55
C LEU A 31 3.13 -7.26 -3.69
N THR A 32 2.61 -8.37 -4.21
CA THR A 32 3.34 -9.62 -4.42
C THR A 32 3.96 -9.71 -5.81
N SER A 33 3.58 -8.83 -6.74
CA SER A 33 4.18 -8.76 -8.07
C SER A 33 5.71 -8.60 -8.00
N LYS A 34 6.41 -9.41 -8.81
CA LYS A 34 7.87 -9.48 -8.83
C LYS A 34 8.56 -8.18 -9.24
N ASN A 35 7.82 -7.28 -9.88
CA ASN A 35 8.34 -6.06 -10.50
C ASN A 35 8.22 -4.82 -9.60
N THR A 36 7.58 -4.92 -8.44
CA THR A 36 7.16 -3.75 -7.64
C THR A 36 7.76 -3.78 -6.22
N SER A 37 7.16 -4.56 -5.32
CA SER A 37 7.41 -4.48 -3.87
C SER A 37 7.92 -5.79 -3.25
N LYS A 38 7.87 -6.91 -3.99
CA LYS A 38 8.41 -8.23 -3.60
C LYS A 38 7.99 -8.70 -2.20
N LEU A 39 6.82 -8.30 -1.71
CA LEU A 39 6.30 -8.81 -0.43
C LEU A 39 5.89 -10.28 -0.59
N SER A 40 6.02 -11.06 0.48
CA SER A 40 5.38 -12.37 0.52
C SER A 40 3.86 -12.20 0.57
N GLU A 41 3.12 -13.23 0.13
CA GLU A 41 1.66 -13.20 0.19
C GLU A 41 1.15 -12.97 1.63
N THR A 42 1.81 -13.58 2.63
CA THR A 42 1.50 -13.35 4.04
C THR A 42 1.66 -11.88 4.43
N GLN A 43 2.76 -11.24 4.03
CA GLN A 43 3.00 -9.82 4.32
C GLN A 43 1.99 -8.91 3.61
N ALA A 44 1.62 -9.22 2.38
CA ALA A 44 0.60 -8.49 1.64
C ALA A 44 -0.79 -8.63 2.29
N ARG A 45 -1.12 -9.83 2.77
CA ARG A 45 -2.35 -10.08 3.55
C ARG A 45 -2.35 -9.33 4.88
N ASP A 46 -1.23 -9.32 5.60
CA ASP A 46 -1.07 -8.55 6.83
C ASP A 46 -1.26 -7.05 6.58
N PHE A 47 -0.77 -6.55 5.45
CA PHE A 47 -0.97 -5.16 5.04
C PHE A 47 -2.47 -4.85 4.86
N VAL A 48 -3.18 -5.58 3.98
CA VAL A 48 -4.60 -5.28 3.73
C VAL A 48 -5.48 -5.55 4.94
N ASN A 49 -5.10 -6.45 5.84
CA ASN A 49 -5.82 -6.65 7.10
C ASN A 49 -5.67 -5.46 8.07
N THR A 50 -4.54 -4.77 8.01
CA THR A 50 -4.22 -3.66 8.93
C THR A 50 -4.62 -2.30 8.34
N TYR A 51 -4.51 -2.16 7.02
CA TYR A 51 -4.58 -0.88 6.33
C TYR A 51 -5.56 -0.89 5.16
N THR A 52 -6.16 0.25 4.88
CA THR A 52 -6.94 0.51 3.66
C THR A 52 -6.24 1.60 2.85
N ILE A 53 -6.05 1.39 1.55
CA ILE A 53 -5.64 2.47 0.65
C ILE A 53 -6.87 3.30 0.32
N ILE A 54 -6.84 4.58 0.69
CA ILE A 54 -7.94 5.51 0.49
C ILE A 54 -7.87 6.14 -0.90
N LYS A 55 -6.65 6.51 -1.31
CA LYS A 55 -6.40 7.15 -2.60
C LYS A 55 -4.96 6.90 -3.02
N HIS A 56 -4.79 6.65 -4.31
CA HIS A 56 -3.50 6.62 -4.97
C HIS A 56 -3.53 7.63 -6.12
N GLN A 57 -2.46 8.41 -6.26
CA GLN A 57 -2.24 9.31 -7.38
C GLN A 57 -0.89 8.93 -8.00
N SER A 58 -0.94 8.32 -9.17
CA SER A 58 0.24 8.09 -10.00
C SER A 58 0.63 9.36 -10.74
N GLU A 59 1.91 9.47 -11.11
CA GLU A 59 2.43 10.41 -12.11
C GLU A 59 1.93 11.84 -11.96
N THR A 60 2.23 12.46 -10.82
CA THR A 60 2.11 13.92 -10.72
C THR A 60 3.02 14.58 -11.77
N SER A 61 2.71 15.82 -12.18
CA SER A 61 3.50 16.58 -13.16
C SER A 61 4.99 16.73 -12.79
N SER A 62 5.34 16.47 -11.54
CA SER A 62 6.69 16.46 -10.97
C SER A 62 7.37 15.09 -10.96
N GLY A 63 6.74 14.01 -11.46
CA GLY A 63 7.29 12.65 -11.46
C GLY A 63 7.14 11.89 -10.14
N TYR A 64 6.46 12.47 -9.14
CA TYR A 64 6.17 11.82 -7.86
C TYR A 64 4.83 11.10 -7.89
N SER A 65 4.71 10.00 -7.13
CA SER A 65 3.44 9.37 -6.81
C SER A 65 3.09 9.64 -5.34
N GLY A 66 1.79 9.56 -5.00
CA GLY A 66 1.32 9.78 -3.65
C GLY A 66 0.23 8.78 -3.28
N THR A 67 0.34 8.16 -2.11
CA THR A 67 -0.64 7.19 -1.61
C THR A 67 -1.10 7.58 -0.20
N ILE A 68 -2.41 7.66 0.00
CA ILE A 68 -3.01 7.86 1.31
C ILE A 68 -3.51 6.52 1.81
N VAL A 69 -3.03 6.13 2.99
CA VAL A 69 -3.36 4.87 3.66
C VAL A 69 -3.96 5.17 5.02
N GLN A 70 -5.01 4.45 5.40
CA GLN A 70 -5.61 4.53 6.74
C GLN A 70 -5.38 3.23 7.50
N ASN A 71 -4.98 3.31 8.77
CA ASN A 71 -5.03 2.17 9.67
C ASN A 71 -6.50 1.85 10.01
N LYS A 72 -6.94 0.62 9.72
CA LYS A 72 -8.33 0.19 9.91
C LYS A 72 -8.77 0.28 11.38
N GLN A 73 -7.84 0.04 12.32
CA GLN A 73 -8.10 0.02 13.77
C GLN A 73 -7.99 1.41 14.41
N THR A 74 -6.85 2.09 14.24
CA THR A 74 -6.57 3.36 14.93
C THR A 74 -7.20 4.56 14.24
N LYS A 75 -7.62 4.39 12.97
CA LYS A 75 -8.10 5.46 12.08
C LYS A 75 -7.05 6.53 11.75
N GLU A 76 -5.79 6.30 12.12
CA GLU A 76 -4.66 7.14 11.72
C GLU A 76 -4.44 7.08 10.21
N TYR A 77 -4.06 8.21 9.64
CA TYR A 77 -3.76 8.36 8.22
C TYR A 77 -2.27 8.53 8.00
N PHE A 78 -1.77 7.86 6.97
CA PHE A 78 -0.39 7.94 6.51
C PHE A 78 -0.39 8.44 5.07
N VAL A 79 0.46 9.43 4.81
CA VAL A 79 0.73 9.92 3.46
C VAL A 79 2.09 9.39 3.05
N LEU A 80 2.13 8.65 1.95
CA LEU A 80 3.31 7.99 1.43
C LEU A 80 3.65 8.59 0.06
N HIS A 81 4.93 8.89 -0.18
CA HIS A 81 5.45 9.49 -1.41
C HIS A 81 6.86 8.99 -1.73
#